data_AF-A0A7S0ASL6-F1
#
_entry.id   AF-A0A7S0ASL6-F1
#
_cell.length_a   1.000
_cell.length_b   1.000
_cell.length_c   1.000
_cell.angle_alpha   90.00
_cell.angle_beta   90.00
_cell.angle_gamma   90.00
#
_symmetry.space_group_name_H-M   'P 1'
#
loop_
_entity.id
_entity.type
_entity.pdbx_description
1 polymer ?
#
loop_
_entity_poly.entity_id
_entity_poly.type
_entity_poly.pdbx_seq_one_letter_code
_entity_poly.pdbx_strand_id
1 'polypeptide(L)'
;DLSHDHDAACAVCQLNHWESVYTQWGRSNSCTNGHLTLYTGFIMAEYYAHNKGEFICVDAERAASRASSSGNQNGGLLYTTEAEQGSMDEEKYPHNVEVGCAVCAAEVEIDELPFAK
;
A
#
# COMPACT_ATOMS: atom_id res chain seq x y z
N ASP A 1 6.31 -9.32 -13.62
CA ASP A 1 5.10 -9.22 -12.77
C ASP A 1 3.87 -9.07 -13.67
N LEU A 2 2.67 -8.87 -13.12
CA LEU A 2 1.41 -8.77 -13.86
C LEU A 2 1.28 -7.50 -14.73
N SER A 3 2.03 -6.44 -14.43
CA SER A 3 1.90 -5.09 -14.99
C SER A 3 3.27 -4.49 -15.36
N HIS A 4 4.20 -5.34 -15.80
CA HIS A 4 5.51 -4.91 -16.27
C HIS A 4 5.38 -4.03 -17.52
N ASP A 5 6.13 -2.92 -17.57
CA ASP A 5 6.06 -1.92 -18.66
C ASP A 5 4.64 -1.37 -18.92
N HIS A 6 3.79 -1.32 -17.89
CA HIS A 6 2.46 -0.72 -17.97
C HIS A 6 2.32 0.47 -17.03
N ASP A 7 1.61 1.50 -17.49
CA ASP A 7 1.19 2.61 -16.63
C ASP A 7 0.26 2.10 -15.51
N ALA A 8 0.59 2.43 -14.26
CA ALA A 8 -0.23 2.05 -13.11
C ALA A 8 -1.64 2.69 -13.19
N ALA A 9 -2.67 1.91 -12.91
CA ALA A 9 -4.02 2.44 -12.70
C ALA A 9 -4.12 3.15 -11.35
N CYS A 10 -5.05 4.09 -11.24
CA CYS A 10 -5.43 4.69 -9.97
C CYS A 10 -6.96 4.78 -9.86
N ALA A 11 -7.45 4.75 -8.63
CA ALA A 11 -8.85 4.99 -8.30
C ALA A 11 -8.91 5.88 -7.05
N VAL A 12 -9.89 6.77 -7.01
CA VAL A 12 -10.19 7.59 -5.84
C VAL A 12 -11.55 7.16 -5.33
N CYS A 13 -11.59 6.71 -4.08
CA CYS A 13 -12.80 6.25 -3.40
C CYS A 13 -13.15 7.20 -2.26
N GLN A 14 -14.44 7.31 -1.96
CA GLN A 14 -14.94 8.07 -0.82
C GLN A 14 -15.78 7.15 0.07
N LEU A 15 -15.55 7.19 1.38
CA LEU A 15 -16.36 6.48 2.36
C LEU A 15 -17.70 7.21 2.56
N ASN A 16 -18.73 6.44 2.91
CA ASN A 16 -20.08 6.95 3.18
C ASN A 16 -20.20 7.65 4.55
N HIS A 17 -19.15 7.58 5.37
CA HIS A 17 -19.04 8.21 6.68
C HIS A 17 -17.67 8.89 6.82
N TRP A 18 -17.51 9.76 7.81
CA TRP A 18 -16.22 10.38 8.10
C TRP A 18 -15.39 9.39 8.92
N GLU A 19 -14.23 8.98 8.39
CA GLU A 19 -13.31 8.07 9.06
C GLU A 19 -11.88 8.50 8.74
N SER A 20 -10.96 8.30 9.68
CA SER A 20 -9.53 8.57 9.41
C SER A 20 -8.93 7.39 8.65
N VAL A 21 -8.44 7.66 7.44
CA VAL A 21 -7.78 6.64 6.60
C VAL A 21 -6.27 6.71 6.81
N TYR A 22 -5.63 5.57 7.02
CA TYR A 22 -4.18 5.47 7.21
C TYR A 22 -3.64 4.10 6.77
N THR A 23 -2.32 4.01 6.61
CA THR A 23 -1.65 2.78 6.17
C THR A 23 -0.97 2.08 7.34
N GLN A 24 -1.23 0.78 7.51
CA GLN A 24 -0.43 -0.11 8.35
C GLN A 24 0.65 -0.78 7.48
N TRP A 25 1.89 -0.33 7.61
CA TRP A 25 3.05 -0.87 6.91
C TRP A 25 3.47 -2.22 7.51
N GLY A 26 3.85 -3.19 6.66
CA GLY A 26 4.28 -4.52 7.10
C GLY A 26 3.13 -5.46 7.45
N ARG A 27 1.91 -5.19 6.98
CA ARG A 27 0.74 -6.09 7.11
C ARG A 27 0.17 -6.44 5.74
N SER A 28 0.04 -7.73 5.44
CA SER A 28 -0.42 -8.17 4.11
C SER A 28 -1.87 -8.66 4.07
N ASN A 29 -2.47 -9.00 5.21
CA ASN A 29 -3.75 -9.72 5.25
C ASN A 29 -4.94 -8.83 5.61
N SER A 30 -4.79 -7.98 6.63
CA SER A 30 -5.85 -7.09 7.12
C SER A 30 -5.29 -6.05 8.08
N CYS A 31 -6.09 -5.04 8.36
CA CYS A 31 -5.88 -4.09 9.45
C CYS A 31 -6.04 -4.75 10.83
N THR A 32 -5.37 -4.19 11.83
CA THR A 32 -5.57 -4.55 13.26
C THR A 32 -6.36 -3.49 14.03
N ASN A 33 -6.64 -3.80 15.31
CA ASN A 33 -7.39 -2.97 16.26
C ASN A 33 -8.89 -2.82 15.94
N GLY A 34 -9.46 -3.76 15.17
CA GLY A 34 -10.86 -3.69 14.76
C GLY A 34 -11.12 -2.73 13.60
N HIS A 35 -10.08 -2.13 13.02
CA HIS A 35 -10.25 -1.16 11.95
C HIS A 35 -10.69 -1.81 10.63
N LEU A 36 -11.52 -1.11 9.87
CA LEU A 36 -11.98 -1.56 8.56
C LEU A 36 -10.80 -1.63 7.58
N THR A 37 -10.62 -2.80 6.95
CA THR A 37 -9.64 -2.97 5.87
C THR A 37 -10.24 -2.50 4.56
N LEU A 38 -9.71 -1.42 4.01
CA LEU A 38 -10.17 -0.88 2.72
C LEU A 38 -9.57 -1.68 1.55
N TYR A 39 -8.26 -1.91 1.60
CA TYR A 39 -7.55 -2.79 0.69
C TYR A 39 -6.22 -3.25 1.29
N THR A 40 -5.66 -4.31 0.72
CA THR A 40 -4.31 -4.79 1.02
C THR A 40 -3.46 -4.83 -0.23
N GLY A 41 -2.15 -4.83 -0.04
CA GLY A 41 -1.22 -4.69 -1.14
C GLY A 41 0.22 -4.88 -0.75
N PHE A 42 1.09 -4.36 -1.61
CA PHE A 42 2.54 -4.38 -1.42
C PHE A 42 3.06 -2.97 -1.21
N ILE A 43 4.07 -2.87 -0.35
CA ILE A 43 4.88 -1.65 -0.27
C ILE A 43 5.69 -1.58 -1.56
N MET A 44 5.52 -0.48 -2.30
CA MET A 44 6.27 -0.24 -3.52
C MET A 44 6.92 1.13 -3.48
N ALA A 45 8.09 1.22 -4.12
CA ALA A 45 8.87 2.44 -4.24
C ALA A 45 9.77 2.36 -5.48
N GLU A 46 10.54 3.41 -5.69
CA GLU A 46 11.51 3.49 -6.77
C GLU A 46 12.73 2.56 -6.50
N TYR A 47 13.46 2.17 -7.55
CA TYR A 47 14.64 1.32 -7.42
C TYR A 47 15.71 1.98 -6.54
N TYR A 48 16.38 1.18 -5.69
CA TYR A 48 17.30 1.72 -4.68
C TYR A 48 18.47 2.55 -5.26
N ALA A 49 18.84 2.34 -6.53
CA ALA A 49 19.91 3.07 -7.21
C ALA A 49 19.41 4.29 -8.00
N HIS A 50 18.09 4.50 -8.09
CA HIS A 50 17.49 5.67 -8.71
C HIS A 50 17.33 6.81 -7.69
N ASN A 51 16.77 7.93 -8.13
CA ASN A 51 16.43 9.01 -7.21
C ASN A 51 15.41 8.51 -6.17
N LYS A 52 15.58 8.94 -4.92
CA LYS A 52 14.69 8.52 -3.82
C LYS A 52 13.24 8.89 -4.15
N GLY A 53 12.39 7.87 -4.19
CA GLY A 53 10.94 8.01 -4.24
C GLY A 53 10.31 7.90 -2.85
N GLU A 54 8.99 7.92 -2.82
CA GLU A 54 8.19 7.64 -1.63
C GLU A 54 7.76 6.17 -1.60
N PHE A 55 7.64 5.61 -0.40
CA PHE A 55 7.00 4.31 -0.23
C PHE A 55 5.48 4.51 -0.24
N ILE A 56 4.79 3.78 -1.11
CA ILE A 56 3.34 3.79 -1.23
C ILE A 56 2.77 2.37 -1.08
N CYS A 57 1.51 2.30 -0.66
CA CYS A 57 0.79 1.03 -0.58
C CYS A 57 0.01 0.80 -1.87
N VAL A 58 0.48 -0.12 -2.72
CA VAL A 58 -0.14 -0.44 -4.01
C VAL A 58 -0.99 -1.69 -3.87
N ASP A 59 -2.25 -1.60 -4.30
CA ASP A 59 -3.21 -2.71 -4.28
C ASP A 59 -2.62 -4.01 -4.86
N ALA A 60 -2.97 -5.15 -4.27
CA ALA A 60 -2.46 -6.46 -4.66
C ALA A 60 -2.73 -6.82 -6.14
N GLU A 61 -3.81 -6.31 -6.74
CA GLU A 61 -4.12 -6.49 -8.16
C GLU A 61 -3.07 -5.83 -9.07
N ARG A 62 -2.48 -4.70 -8.64
CA ARG A 62 -1.53 -3.88 -9.43
C ARG A 62 -2.06 -3.59 -10.84
N ALA A 63 -3.33 -3.22 -10.96
CA ALA A 63 -3.97 -3.04 -12.26
C ALA A 63 -3.24 -2.02 -13.15
N ALA A 64 -3.16 -2.33 -14.45
CA ALA A 64 -2.71 -1.39 -15.47
C ALA A 64 -3.82 -0.41 -15.88
N SER A 65 -3.47 0.83 -16.17
CA SER A 65 -4.38 1.83 -16.71
C SER A 65 -4.92 1.39 -18.07
N ARG A 66 -6.20 1.69 -18.38
CA ARG A 66 -6.79 1.40 -19.70
C ARG A 66 -6.11 2.14 -20.85
N ALA A 67 -5.51 3.29 -20.56
CA ALA A 67 -4.75 4.09 -21.53
C ALA A 67 -3.28 3.66 -21.62
N SER A 68 -2.88 2.63 -20.87
CA SER A 68 -1.51 2.12 -20.84
C SER A 68 -1.06 1.64 -22.22
N SER A 69 0.22 1.83 -22.48
CA SER A 69 0.94 1.21 -23.60
C SER A 69 2.08 0.36 -23.04
N SER A 70 2.57 -0.61 -23.80
CA SER A 70 3.79 -1.36 -23.45
C SER A 70 5.08 -0.58 -23.75
N GLY A 71 5.00 0.76 -23.66
CA GLY A 71 6.13 1.64 -23.91
C GLY A 71 6.95 1.78 -22.63
N ASN A 72 8.27 1.86 -22.78
CA ASN A 72 9.16 2.03 -21.64
C ASN A 72 9.80 3.43 -21.69
N GLN A 73 9.23 4.37 -20.93
CA GLN A 73 9.71 5.74 -20.81
C GLN A 73 10.49 6.00 -19.51
N ASN A 74 10.62 4.99 -18.65
CA ASN A 74 11.29 5.06 -17.35
C ASN A 74 10.89 6.30 -16.52
N GLY A 75 9.58 6.52 -16.37
CA GLY A 75 9.02 7.61 -15.57
C GLY A 75 9.10 7.31 -14.06
N GLY A 76 7.96 7.36 -13.37
CA GLY A 76 7.87 6.88 -11.98
C GLY A 76 7.70 5.37 -11.95
N LEU A 77 8.74 4.63 -11.57
CA LEU A 77 8.72 3.17 -11.55
C LEU A 77 8.32 2.68 -10.15
N LEU A 78 7.66 1.53 -10.11
CA LEU A 78 7.21 0.92 -8.87
C LEU A 78 7.81 -0.49 -8.78
N TYR A 79 8.71 -0.66 -7.82
CA TYR A 79 9.33 -1.93 -7.44
C TYR A 79 8.80 -2.34 -6.08
N THR A 80 8.54 -3.65 -5.91
CA THR A 80 8.19 -4.20 -4.60
C THR A 80 9.34 -4.01 -3.63
N THR A 81 9.02 -3.64 -2.40
CA THR A 81 9.99 -3.50 -1.31
C THR A 81 10.15 -4.84 -0.60
N GLU A 82 11.38 -5.27 -0.41
CA GLU A 82 11.73 -6.49 0.34
C GLU A 82 12.31 -6.16 1.72
N ALA A 83 12.12 -7.07 2.66
CA ALA A 83 12.77 -6.99 3.96
C ALA A 83 14.23 -7.46 3.86
N GLU A 84 15.16 -6.60 4.26
CA GLU A 84 16.58 -6.95 4.40
C GLU A 84 16.88 -7.43 5.82
N GLN A 85 17.72 -8.45 5.96
CA GLN A 85 18.13 -9.02 7.24
C GLN A 85 18.90 -8.00 8.11
N GLY A 86 18.92 -8.23 9.42
CA GLY A 86 19.68 -7.39 10.36
C GLY A 86 18.89 -6.94 11.58
N SER A 87 18.32 -5.72 11.53
CA SER A 87 17.64 -5.13 12.70
C SER A 87 16.14 -5.44 12.78
N MET A 88 15.62 -6.21 11.82
CA MET A 88 14.21 -6.60 11.75
C MET A 88 13.97 -7.95 12.44
N ASP A 89 12.75 -8.20 12.87
CA ASP A 89 12.33 -9.51 13.38
C ASP A 89 12.19 -10.48 12.19
N GLU A 90 13.23 -11.27 11.92
CA GLU A 90 13.34 -12.17 10.76
C GLU A 90 12.33 -13.33 10.79
N GLU A 91 11.74 -13.65 11.95
CA GLU A 91 10.67 -14.64 12.04
C GLU A 91 9.37 -14.08 11.47
N LYS A 92 9.10 -12.79 11.69
CA LYS A 92 7.91 -12.10 11.16
C LYS A 92 8.13 -11.50 9.77
N TYR A 93 9.35 -11.08 9.48
CA TYR A 93 9.76 -10.42 8.22
C TYR A 93 10.99 -11.14 7.66
N PRO A 94 10.78 -12.28 6.98
CA PRO A 94 11.89 -13.06 6.45
C PRO A 94 12.68 -12.30 5.39
N HIS A 95 13.97 -12.64 5.27
CA HIS A 95 14.88 -12.04 4.30
C HIS A 95 14.44 -12.27 2.85
N ASN A 96 14.58 -11.25 1.99
CA ASN A 96 14.22 -11.27 0.57
C ASN A 96 12.74 -11.64 0.32
N VAL A 97 11.86 -11.21 1.22
CA VAL A 97 10.41 -11.38 1.05
C VAL A 97 9.77 -10.00 0.91
N GLU A 98 8.84 -9.88 -0.04
CA GLU A 98 8.11 -8.65 -0.30
C GLU A 98 7.25 -8.28 0.91
N VAL A 99 7.33 -7.01 1.29
CA VAL A 99 6.63 -6.48 2.45
C VAL A 99 5.27 -5.96 2.02
N GLY A 100 4.22 -6.45 2.68
CA GLY A 100 2.85 -6.02 2.43
C GLY A 100 2.46 -4.74 3.18
N CYS A 101 1.31 -4.20 2.80
CA CYS A 101 0.65 -3.09 3.46
C CYS A 101 -0.86 -3.27 3.48
N ALA A 102 -1.51 -2.65 4.46
CA ALA A 102 -2.96 -2.59 4.56
C ALA A 102 -3.40 -1.14 4.75
N VAL A 103 -4.33 -0.67 3.93
CA VAL A 103 -4.97 0.63 4.11
C VAL A 103 -6.25 0.46 4.91
N CYS A 104 -6.34 1.23 5.99
CA CYS A 104 -7.30 1.06 7.05
C CYS A 104 -8.12 2.33 7.22
N ALA A 105 -9.40 2.18 7.52
CA ALA A 105 -10.20 3.24 8.09
C ALA A 105 -10.36 2.99 9.59
N ALA A 106 -10.03 3.99 10.40
CA ALA A 106 -10.29 3.93 11.83
C ALA A 106 -11.80 3.94 12.07
N GLU A 107 -12.33 2.88 12.67
CA GLU A 107 -13.72 2.88 13.12
C GLU A 107 -13.89 4.02 14.13
N VAL A 108 -14.87 4.87 13.89
CA VAL A 108 -15.27 5.88 14.87
C VAL A 108 -16.07 5.15 15.94
N GLU A 109 -15.51 4.99 17.14
CA GLU A 109 -16.33 4.77 18.32
C GLU A 109 -17.20 6.00 18.52
N ILE A 110 -18.47 5.90 18.11
CA ILE A 110 -19.48 6.96 18.15
C ILE A 110 -19.70 7.45 19.59
N ASP A 111 -19.26 6.67 20.59
CA ASP A 111 -19.37 6.96 22.01
C ASP A 111 -18.25 7.87 22.58
N GLU A 112 -17.14 8.09 21.87
CA GLU A 112 -15.99 8.90 22.35
C GLU A 112 -15.99 10.35 21.86
N LEU A 113 -16.91 10.74 20.97
CA LEU A 113 -17.02 12.13 20.51
C LEU A 113 -18.19 12.88 21.16
N PRO A 114 -17.94 13.65 22.25
CA PRO A 114 -18.98 14.46 22.90
C PRO A 114 -19.54 15.60 22.02
N PHE A 115 -19.00 15.80 20.82
CA PHE A 115 -19.40 16.86 19.89
C PHE A 115 -20.07 16.35 18.60
N ALA A 116 -20.20 15.03 18.41
CA ALA A 116 -20.99 14.47 17.33
C ALA A 116 -22.48 14.53 17.71
N LYS A 117 -23.09 15.70 17.53
CA LYS A 117 -24.53 15.90 17.65
C LYS A 117 -25.05 16.75 16.50
#